data_AF-A0A7W3XZP5-F1
#
_entry.id   AF-A0A7W3XZP5-F1
#
_cell.length_a   1.000
_cell.length_b   1.000
_cell.length_c   1.000
_cell.angle_alpha   90.00
_cell.angle_beta   90.00
_cell.angle_gamma   90.00
#
_symmetry.space_group_name_H-M   'P 1'
#
loop_
_entity.id
_entity.type
_entity.pdbx_description
1 polymer ?
#
loop_
_entity_poly.entity_id
_entity_poly.type
_entity_poly.pdbx_seq_one_letter_code
_entity_poly.pdbx_strand_id
1 'polypeptide(L)' 'QPARERDAATAAVTALAARAGAWAVRVHEVRASADAVRVARALEAYGESGTVPGGGWA' A
#
# COMPACT_ATOMS: atom_id res chain seq x y z
N GLN A 1 6.98 7.19 -19.36
CA GLN A 1 6.52 8.60 -19.32
C GLN A 1 6.63 9.06 -17.88
N PRO A 2 7.38 10.13 -17.58
CA PRO A 2 7.82 10.47 -16.23
C PRO A 2 6.70 10.69 -15.20
N ALA A 3 5.45 10.86 -15.63
CA ALA A 3 4.29 10.94 -14.73
C ALA A 3 3.96 9.58 -14.07
N ARG A 4 3.88 8.48 -14.84
CA ARG A 4 3.49 7.17 -14.29
C ARG A 4 4.47 6.61 -13.25
N GLU A 5 5.76 6.86 -13.45
CA GLU A 5 6.79 6.47 -12.48
C GLU A 5 6.66 7.26 -11.17
N ARG A 6 6.32 8.56 -11.25
CA ARG A 6 6.02 9.39 -10.07
C ARG A 6 4.74 8.94 -9.36
N ASP A 7 3.74 8.50 -10.10
CA ASP A 7 2.49 7.98 -9.55
C ASP A 7 2.74 6.68 -8.77
N ALA A 8 3.57 5.78 -9.31
CA ALA A 8 3.98 4.56 -8.62
C ALA A 8 4.75 4.85 -7.32
N ALA A 9 5.69 5.80 -7.36
CA ALA A 9 6.41 6.23 -6.17
C ALA A 9 5.47 6.85 -5.11
N THR A 10 4.50 7.66 -5.55
CA THR A 10 3.50 8.28 -4.65
C THR A 10 2.59 7.23 -4.02
N ALA A 11 2.18 6.21 -4.79
CA ALA A 11 1.41 5.09 -4.28
C ALA A 11 2.21 4.29 -3.23
N ALA A 12 3.50 4.02 -3.48
CA ALA A 12 4.36 3.34 -2.52
C ALA A 12 4.51 4.13 -1.21
N VAL A 13 4.76 5.44 -1.30
CA VAL A 13 4.84 6.31 -0.11
C VAL A 13 3.49 6.38 0.63
N THR A 14 2.38 6.42 -0.11
CA THR A 14 1.03 6.39 0.47
C THR A 14 0.80 5.11 1.29
N ALA A 15 1.18 3.95 0.74
CA ALA A 15 1.08 2.68 1.45
C ALA A 15 1.91 2.68 2.74
N LEU A 16 3.15 3.19 2.69
CA LEU A 16 4.01 3.30 3.88
C LEU A 16 3.44 4.25 4.95
N ALA A 17 2.90 5.39 4.53
CA ALA A 17 2.29 6.35 5.45
C ALA A 17 1.05 5.78 6.15
N ALA A 18 0.21 5.04 5.42
CA ALA A 18 -0.95 4.35 5.99
C ALA A 18 -0.54 3.33 7.07
N ARG A 19 0.50 2.54 6.79
CA ARG A 19 1.04 1.57 7.75
C ARG A 19 1.63 2.24 9.00
N ALA A 20 2.30 3.38 8.81
CA ALA A 20 2.84 4.16 9.91
C ALA A 20 1.76 4.90 10.76
N GLY A 21 0.48 4.77 10.41
CA GLY A 21 -0.62 5.40 11.16
C GLY A 21 -0.84 6.88 10.85
N ALA A 22 -0.43 7.35 9.67
CA ALA A 22 -0.72 8.72 9.24
C ALA A 22 -2.24 8.96 9.20
N TRP A 23 -2.67 10.11 9.72
CA TRP A 23 -4.09 10.53 9.70
C TRP A 23 -4.59 10.83 8.29
N ALA A 24 -3.74 11.43 7.44
CA ALA A 24 -4.08 11.74 6.04
C ALA A 24 -2.82 11.93 5.17
N VAL A 25 -3.01 11.80 3.84
CA VAL A 25 -2.01 12.14 2.80
C VAL A 25 -2.65 13.07 1.76
N ARG A 26 -1.90 14.09 1.31
CA ARG A 26 -2.32 14.99 0.22
C ARG A 26 -1.73 14.50 -1.09
N VAL A 27 -2.58 14.19 -2.06
CA VAL A 27 -2.19 13.72 -3.40
C VAL A 27 -3.05 14.37 -4.48
N HIS A 28 -2.58 14.33 -5.73
CA HIS A 28 -3.34 14.79 -6.89
C HIS A 28 -4.15 13.63 -7.51
N GLU A 29 -3.58 12.42 -7.51
CA GLU A 29 -4.25 11.20 -7.98
C GLU A 29 -4.84 10.40 -6.83
N VAL A 30 -6.08 10.72 -6.46
CA VAL A 30 -6.75 10.16 -5.27
C VAL A 30 -6.99 8.65 -5.39
N ARG A 31 -7.36 8.16 -6.58
CA ARG A 31 -7.72 6.74 -6.78
C ARG A 31 -6.53 5.82 -6.50
N ALA A 32 -5.38 6.11 -7.11
CA ALA A 32 -4.17 5.32 -6.94
C ALA A 32 -3.71 5.29 -5.47
N SER A 33 -3.78 6.43 -4.79
CA SER A 33 -3.47 6.51 -3.36
C SER A 33 -4.46 5.76 -2.48
N ALA A 34 -5.77 5.85 -2.77
CA ALA A 34 -6.77 5.09 -2.02
C ALA A 34 -6.57 3.57 -2.18
N ASP A 35 -6.22 3.10 -3.37
CA ASP A 35 -5.91 1.68 -3.61
C ASP A 35 -4.65 1.26 -2.84
N ALA A 36 -3.61 2.09 -2.83
CA ALA A 36 -2.41 1.84 -2.03
C ALA A 36 -2.72 1.71 -0.53
N VAL A 37 -3.61 2.55 0.02
CA VAL A 37 -4.07 2.43 1.43
C VAL A 37 -4.84 1.13 1.65
N ARG A 38 -5.77 0.77 0.76
CA ARG A 38 -6.56 -0.48 0.87
C ARG A 38 -5.66 -1.71 0.87
N VAL A 39 -4.68 -1.76 -0.04
CA VAL A 39 -3.70 -2.85 -0.12
C VAL A 39 -2.87 -2.91 1.16
N ALA A 40 -2.37 -1.78 1.64
CA ALA A 40 -1.60 -1.74 2.89
C ALA A 40 -2.38 -2.32 4.08
N ARG A 41 -3.65 -1.95 4.24
CA ARG A 41 -4.53 -2.47 5.31
C ARG A 41 -4.85 -3.95 5.14
N ALA A 42 -5.09 -4.41 3.91
CA ALA A 42 -5.32 -5.83 3.64
C ALA A 42 -4.11 -6.70 3.99
N LEU A 43 -2.90 -6.21 3.71
CA LEU A 43 -1.65 -6.90 4.05
C LEU A 43 -1.41 -6.94 5.57
N GLU A 44 -1.72 -5.86 6.29
CA GLU A 44 -1.67 -5.84 7.76
C GLU A 44 -2.62 -6.89 8.36
N ALA A 45 -3.89 -6.88 7.93
CA ALA A 45 -4.88 -7.85 8.39
C ALA A 45 -4.51 -9.29 8.02
N TYR A 46 -3.90 -9.53 6.86
CA TYR A 46 -3.37 -10.84 6.47
C TYR A 46 -2.22 -11.29 7.39
N GLY A 47 -1.29 -10.39 7.71
CA GLY A 47 -0.19 -10.68 8.64
C GLY A 47 -0.68 -11.01 10.06
N GLU A 48 -1.77 -10.39 10.50
CA GLU A 48 -2.45 -10.69 11.77
C GLU A 48 -3.23 -12.03 11.72
N SER A 49 -3.78 -12.39 10.55
CA SER A 49 -4.60 -13.61 10.38
C SER A 49 -3.79 -14.91 10.21
N GLY A 50 -2.48 -14.81 9.98
CA GLY A 50 -1.51 -15.81 10.41
C GLY A 50 -1.71 -17.28 10.00
N THR A 51 -2.30 -17.57 8.83
CA THR A 51 -2.13 -18.89 8.18
C THR A 51 -1.51 -18.65 6.81
N VAL A 52 -0.19 -18.88 6.70
CA VAL A 52 0.47 -19.01 5.40
C VAL A 52 0.28 -20.47 4.98
N PRO A 53 -0.57 -20.79 3.99
CA PRO A 53 -0.67 -22.16 3.50
C PRO A 53 0.59 -22.44 2.69
N GLY A 54 1.50 -23.24 3.26
CA GLY A 54 2.70 -23.72 2.57
C GLY A 54 3.77 -22.66 2.35
N GLY A 55 4.72 -22.58 3.28
CA GLY A 55 6.02 -21.97 3.02
C GLY A 55 6.74 -22.76 1.92
N GLY A 56 6.64 -22.27 0.69
CA GLY A 56 7.24 -22.88 -0.49
C GLY A 56 7.33 -21.87 -1.62
N TRP A 57 8.14 -20.84 -1.46
CA TRP A 57 8.71 -20.13 -2.60
C TRP A 57 10.11 -20.72 -2.83
N ALA A 58 10.15 -21.87 -3.49
CA ALA A 58 11.33 -22.25 -4.26
C ALA A 58 11.28 -21.51 -5.60
#